data_AF-A0A2T2RL50-F1
#
_entry.id   AF-A0A2T2RL50-F1
#
_cell.length_a   1.000
_cell.length_b   1.000
_cell.length_c   1.000
_cell.angle_alpha   90.00
_cell.angle_beta   90.00
_cell.angle_gamma   90.00
#
_symmetry.space_group_name_H-M   'P 1'
#
loop_
_entity.id
_entity.type
_entity.pdbx_description
1 polymer ?
#
loop_
_entity_poly.entity_id
_entity_poly.type
_entity_poly.pdbx_seq_one_letter_code
_entity_poly.pdbx_strand_id
1 'polypeptide(L)'
;MVESEEAQFTRTLRTGLALLEQAIDEAKGYHGAATDDTATATEGGEGAGDATAPVQLSGATAFTLHDTYGFPIDLTIEIAAEHGVEVDRDAFAAYMEQQRARARAAAQGGAQGVPAEVYRQAASTVGSTRFVGYEHAEADTALGALLDPAGPREVAEEGDEVQVVLPLTPFYAEGGGQLGDHGLIETHTGRLEVVDTFEGLESLTAHRARVAAGEVRPGQEAHAAIDTTRRASITRGHTATHILHATIKELLGPHAQQAGSAIDAGHFRFDFPHFEQVSSEQIAELEAQVNARVGAGPPVEIMVTSREEAEAMGAIALFGEKYGERVRVVRIGDFSTELCGGTHVPHTPEVQVFTVINEGSISANTRRLEAVTGPEALDRLTKERLVAEQVARLLNVGTDAVAERVADLMDRLRAAEKELADARQQALLARADDLLATAEREGDHTVLAARVDGADRDGLKTLALDLRNRIHRGVVVLAAPSEDGKAALVAAVTTDLVEAGAHAAEILRPAAAAVGGGAGG
;
A
#
# COMPACT_ATOMS: atom_id res chain seq x y z
N MET A 1 -22.14 6.77 -8.44
CA MET A 1 -21.28 6.46 -9.60
C MET A 1 -20.68 7.73 -10.18
N VAL A 2 -21.44 8.59 -10.88
CA VAL A 2 -20.92 9.88 -11.43
C VAL A 2 -20.36 10.81 -10.35
N GLU A 3 -21.05 11.01 -9.22
CA GLU A 3 -20.58 11.91 -8.13
C GLU A 3 -19.31 11.41 -7.41
N SER A 4 -19.07 10.09 -7.41
CA SER A 4 -17.89 9.47 -6.78
C SER A 4 -16.70 9.40 -7.73
N GLU A 5 -16.95 9.12 -9.02
CA GLU A 5 -15.98 9.30 -10.10
C GLU A 5 -15.56 10.77 -10.17
N GLU A 6 -16.48 11.71 -10.06
CA GLU A 6 -16.21 13.16 -10.03
C GLU A 6 -15.42 13.54 -8.77
N ALA A 7 -15.69 13.00 -7.59
CA ALA A 7 -14.92 13.29 -6.37
C ALA A 7 -13.49 12.72 -6.38
N GLN A 8 -13.27 11.55 -6.98
CA GLN A 8 -11.93 10.94 -7.09
C GLN A 8 -11.14 11.47 -8.28
N PHE A 9 -11.80 11.69 -9.42
CA PHE A 9 -11.27 12.49 -10.53
C PHE A 9 -10.90 13.88 -10.02
N THR A 10 -11.73 14.54 -9.21
CA THR A 10 -11.39 15.84 -8.60
C THR A 10 -10.17 15.74 -7.66
N ARG A 11 -9.93 14.63 -6.97
CA ARG A 11 -8.73 14.46 -6.09
C ARG A 11 -7.45 14.16 -6.88
N THR A 12 -7.50 13.25 -7.85
CA THR A 12 -6.40 12.98 -8.78
C THR A 12 -6.10 14.21 -9.63
N LEU A 13 -7.15 14.90 -10.11
CA LEU A 13 -7.03 16.19 -10.77
C LEU A 13 -6.43 17.21 -9.84
N ARG A 14 -6.90 17.38 -8.59
CA ARG A 14 -6.36 18.41 -7.69
C ARG A 14 -4.88 18.21 -7.36
N THR A 15 -4.45 16.95 -7.19
CA THR A 15 -3.04 16.63 -6.92
C THR A 15 -2.19 16.78 -8.18
N GLY A 16 -2.64 16.23 -9.31
CA GLY A 16 -1.94 16.35 -10.59
C GLY A 16 -1.95 17.77 -11.16
N LEU A 17 -3.00 18.54 -10.92
CA LEU A 17 -3.13 19.96 -11.28
C LEU A 17 -2.17 20.82 -10.46
N ALA A 18 -2.08 20.60 -9.14
CA ALA A 18 -1.11 21.32 -8.31
C ALA A 18 0.34 21.04 -8.74
N LEU A 19 0.65 19.80 -9.11
CA LEU A 19 1.96 19.43 -9.65
C LEU A 19 2.21 19.98 -11.05
N LEU A 20 1.17 20.05 -11.89
CA LEU A 20 1.23 20.64 -13.22
C LEU A 20 1.39 22.16 -13.16
N GLU A 21 0.67 22.84 -12.28
CA GLU A 21 0.79 24.29 -12.02
C GLU A 21 2.21 24.62 -11.54
N GLN A 22 2.73 23.84 -10.57
CA GLN A 22 4.12 23.99 -10.12
C GLN A 22 5.10 23.80 -11.29
N ALA A 23 4.90 22.77 -12.12
CA ALA A 23 5.77 22.52 -13.26
C ALA A 23 5.67 23.58 -14.36
N ILE A 24 4.50 24.20 -14.54
CA ILE A 24 4.26 25.33 -15.44
C ILE A 24 4.96 26.59 -14.91
N ASP A 25 4.88 26.85 -13.61
CA ASP A 25 5.55 27.99 -12.95
C ASP A 25 7.07 27.85 -13.01
N GLU A 26 7.58 26.64 -12.78
CA GLU A 26 9.00 26.30 -12.95
C GLU A 26 9.45 26.48 -14.41
N ALA A 27 8.65 26.01 -15.38
CA ALA A 27 8.95 26.19 -16.81
C ALA A 27 8.96 27.67 -17.22
N LYS A 28 8.09 28.49 -16.61
CA LYS A 28 8.04 29.95 -16.82
C LYS A 28 9.09 30.74 -16.02
N GLY A 29 9.84 30.09 -15.13
CA GLY A 29 10.90 30.71 -14.34
C GLY A 29 10.42 31.48 -13.09
N TYR A 30 9.21 31.22 -12.59
CA TYR A 30 8.76 31.78 -11.31
C TYR A 30 9.34 30.96 -10.15
N HIS A 31 10.41 31.45 -9.53
CA HIS A 31 10.81 30.96 -8.20
C HIS A 31 10.15 31.82 -7.13
N GLY A 32 9.45 31.16 -6.19
CA GLY A 32 8.66 31.81 -5.16
C GLY A 32 9.47 32.81 -4.31
N ALA A 33 8.97 34.04 -4.21
CA ALA A 33 9.36 34.99 -3.18
C ALA A 33 8.13 35.28 -2.32
N ALA A 34 8.22 34.87 -1.05
CA ALA A 34 7.30 35.28 0.00
C ALA A 34 7.38 36.80 0.22
N THR A 35 6.20 37.41 0.38
CA THR A 35 5.87 38.70 1.00
C THR A 35 7.03 39.61 1.47
N ASP A 36 7.17 40.78 0.84
CA ASP A 36 7.19 42.04 1.60
C ASP A 36 6.82 43.24 0.71
N ASP A 37 6.04 44.14 1.29
CA ASP A 37 5.52 45.37 0.70
C ASP A 37 6.56 46.49 0.90
N THR A 38 7.02 47.16 -0.18
CA THR A 38 7.31 48.62 -0.22
C THR A 38 8.02 49.07 -1.52
N ALA A 39 7.61 50.26 -1.98
CA ALA A 39 8.38 51.29 -2.73
C ALA A 39 8.32 51.35 -4.28
N THR A 40 7.41 52.22 -4.76
CA THR A 40 7.59 53.36 -5.69
C THR A 40 8.43 53.25 -6.99
N ALA A 41 7.70 53.36 -8.12
CA ALA A 41 7.92 54.10 -9.37
C ALA A 41 9.36 54.50 -9.83
N THR A 42 9.72 54.16 -11.09
CA THR A 42 9.91 55.11 -12.21
C THR A 42 10.30 54.42 -13.55
N GLU A 43 9.62 54.88 -14.61
CA GLU A 43 9.93 55.01 -16.05
C GLU A 43 11.05 54.20 -16.77
N GLY A 44 10.66 53.61 -17.91
CA GLY A 44 11.26 53.92 -19.22
C GLY A 44 12.19 52.87 -19.85
N GLY A 45 11.83 52.37 -21.05
CA GLY A 45 12.79 51.79 -22.00
C GLY A 45 12.22 50.69 -22.90
N GLU A 46 11.71 51.07 -24.08
CA GLU A 46 11.45 50.16 -25.20
C GLU A 46 12.76 49.53 -25.73
N GLY A 47 12.77 48.21 -25.93
CA GLY A 47 13.84 47.47 -26.60
C GLY A 47 13.27 46.24 -27.28
N ALA A 48 13.29 46.23 -28.61
CA ALA A 48 12.77 45.17 -29.46
C ALA A 48 13.71 43.96 -29.57
N GLY A 49 13.12 42.76 -29.69
CA GLY A 49 13.74 41.59 -30.32
C GLY A 49 14.02 40.42 -29.37
N ASP A 50 13.13 39.44 -29.30
CA ASP A 50 13.32 38.13 -29.93
C ASP A 50 11.98 37.36 -29.83
N ALA A 51 11.65 36.54 -30.82
CA ALA A 51 10.47 35.68 -30.76
C ALA A 51 10.74 34.63 -29.68
N THR A 52 10.25 34.86 -28.46
CA THR A 52 10.41 33.93 -27.35
C THR A 52 9.79 32.61 -27.77
N ALA A 53 10.63 31.59 -27.96
CA ALA A 53 10.19 30.22 -28.14
C ALA A 53 9.13 29.90 -27.08
N PRO A 54 8.06 29.18 -27.44
CA PRO A 54 7.03 28.82 -26.47
C PRO A 54 7.72 28.15 -25.27
N VAL A 55 7.39 28.59 -24.07
CA VAL A 55 7.88 27.97 -22.84
C VAL A 55 7.44 26.51 -22.91
N GLN A 56 8.37 25.55 -22.81
CA GLN A 56 8.02 24.14 -22.97
C GLN A 56 8.06 23.38 -21.66
N LEU A 57 7.03 22.58 -21.41
CA LEU A 57 7.00 21.58 -20.35
C LEU A 57 7.76 20.35 -20.83
N SER A 58 8.74 19.89 -20.04
CA SER A 58 9.57 18.76 -20.43
C SER A 58 8.76 17.47 -20.57
N GLY A 59 9.07 16.66 -21.60
CA GLY A 59 8.43 15.36 -21.79
C GLY A 59 8.67 14.39 -20.62
N ALA A 60 9.74 14.57 -19.83
CA ALA A 60 10.01 13.79 -18.62
C ALA A 60 9.04 14.14 -17.49
N THR A 61 8.69 15.42 -17.33
CA THR A 61 7.70 15.89 -16.36
C THR A 61 6.31 15.39 -16.75
N ALA A 62 5.93 15.54 -18.03
CA ALA A 62 4.68 15.00 -18.56
C ALA A 62 4.59 13.47 -18.40
N PHE A 63 5.70 12.76 -18.63
CA PHE A 63 5.79 11.31 -18.41
C PHE A 63 5.60 10.95 -16.94
N THR A 64 6.20 11.69 -16.02
CA THR A 64 6.05 11.43 -14.57
C THR A 64 4.61 11.66 -14.11
N LEU A 65 3.98 12.76 -14.55
CA LEU A 65 2.55 13.03 -14.27
C LEU A 65 1.65 11.89 -14.74
N HIS A 66 1.93 11.34 -15.93
CA HIS A 66 1.17 10.23 -16.49
C HIS A 66 1.47 8.88 -15.82
N ASP A 67 2.74 8.48 -15.72
CA ASP A 67 3.16 7.14 -15.30
C ASP A 67 3.13 6.97 -13.78
N THR A 68 3.58 7.98 -13.03
CA THR A 68 3.68 7.91 -11.55
C THR A 68 2.40 8.35 -10.87
N TYR A 69 1.72 9.38 -11.39
CA TYR A 69 0.56 10.00 -10.74
C TYR A 69 -0.78 9.74 -11.44
N GLY A 70 -0.76 9.05 -12.59
CA GLY A 70 -1.97 8.68 -13.33
C GLY A 70 -2.72 9.87 -13.93
N PHE A 71 -2.07 11.04 -14.07
CA PHE A 71 -2.68 12.25 -14.61
C PHE A 71 -2.71 12.18 -16.15
N PRO A 72 -3.87 12.30 -16.81
CA PRO A 72 -3.96 12.10 -18.26
C PRO A 72 -3.11 13.09 -19.06
N ILE A 73 -2.42 12.59 -20.09
CA ILE A 73 -1.56 13.41 -20.95
C ILE A 73 -2.35 14.46 -21.73
N ASP A 74 -3.58 14.14 -22.15
CA ASP A 74 -4.45 15.08 -22.88
C ASP A 74 -4.81 16.30 -22.02
N LEU A 75 -5.12 16.09 -20.73
CA LEU A 75 -5.36 17.18 -19.77
C LEU A 75 -4.08 17.99 -19.49
N THR A 76 -2.93 17.33 -19.42
CA THR A 76 -1.63 18.00 -19.26
C THR A 76 -1.37 18.96 -20.42
N ILE A 77 -1.66 18.52 -21.64
CA ILE A 77 -1.50 19.30 -22.87
C ILE A 77 -2.46 20.49 -22.91
N GLU A 78 -3.73 20.26 -22.59
CA GLU A 78 -4.76 21.31 -22.61
C GLU A 78 -4.45 22.41 -21.59
N ILE A 79 -4.18 22.05 -20.34
CA ILE A 79 -3.90 23.00 -19.25
C ILE A 79 -2.59 23.75 -19.47
N ALA A 80 -1.54 23.07 -19.94
CA ALA A 80 -0.28 23.73 -20.27
C ALA A 80 -0.49 24.76 -21.39
N ALA A 81 -1.25 24.41 -22.44
CA ALA A 81 -1.53 25.32 -23.56
C ALA A 81 -2.33 26.56 -23.14
N GLU A 82 -3.30 26.42 -22.22
CA GLU A 82 -4.03 27.55 -21.63
C GLU A 82 -3.10 28.51 -20.87
N HIS A 83 -2.02 27.98 -20.30
CA HIS A 83 -1.00 28.75 -19.62
C HIS A 83 0.12 29.22 -20.57
N GLY A 84 -0.02 29.04 -21.89
CA GLY A 84 1.01 29.44 -22.87
C GLY A 84 2.28 28.60 -22.81
N VAL A 85 2.19 27.38 -22.27
CA VAL A 85 3.28 26.40 -22.19
C VAL A 85 2.98 25.22 -23.11
N GLU A 86 3.93 24.83 -23.95
CA GLU A 86 3.75 23.70 -24.87
C GLU A 86 4.40 22.43 -24.29
N VAL A 87 3.70 21.30 -24.32
CA VAL A 87 4.28 20.02 -23.84
C VAL A 87 5.13 19.41 -24.95
N ASP A 88 6.36 19.00 -24.63
CA ASP A 88 7.22 18.24 -25.55
C ASP A 88 6.68 16.80 -25.73
N ARG A 89 5.81 16.65 -26.73
CA ARG A 89 5.12 15.39 -27.05
C ARG A 89 6.05 14.34 -27.61
N ASP A 90 7.08 14.75 -28.34
CA ASP A 90 8.04 13.83 -28.96
C ASP A 90 8.93 13.20 -27.88
N ALA A 91 9.39 13.99 -26.91
CA ALA A 91 10.11 13.47 -25.75
C ALA A 91 9.23 12.56 -24.88
N PHE A 92 7.97 12.93 -24.63
CA PHE A 92 7.01 12.07 -23.91
C PHE A 92 6.83 10.71 -24.62
N ALA A 93 6.61 10.72 -25.94
CA ALA A 93 6.49 9.50 -26.74
C ALA A 93 7.77 8.65 -26.70
N ALA A 94 8.94 9.29 -26.70
CA ALA A 94 10.22 8.60 -26.55
C ALA A 94 10.39 7.95 -25.17
N TYR A 95 9.93 8.58 -24.07
CA TYR A 95 9.93 7.97 -22.73
C TYR A 95 8.97 6.79 -22.64
N MET A 96 7.77 6.91 -23.21
CA MET A 96 6.81 5.80 -23.31
C MET A 96 7.39 4.63 -24.11
N GLU A 97 8.07 4.88 -25.22
CA GLU A 97 8.72 3.82 -26.00
C GLU A 97 9.94 3.24 -25.29
N GLN A 98 10.71 4.04 -24.54
CA GLN A 98 11.80 3.53 -23.69
C GLN A 98 11.28 2.66 -22.55
N GLN A 99 10.19 3.02 -21.89
CA GLN A 99 9.57 2.18 -20.85
C GLN A 99 9.07 0.87 -21.45
N ARG A 100 8.38 0.94 -22.59
CA ARG A 100 7.95 -0.24 -23.35
C ARG A 100 9.15 -1.08 -23.79
N ALA A 101 10.23 -0.46 -24.26
CA ALA A 101 11.45 -1.15 -24.66
C ALA A 101 12.19 -1.77 -23.47
N ARG A 102 12.23 -1.12 -22.30
CA ARG A 102 12.79 -1.69 -21.05
C ARG A 102 11.96 -2.87 -20.56
N ALA A 103 10.64 -2.77 -20.59
CA ALA A 103 9.74 -3.89 -20.29
C ALA A 103 9.91 -5.03 -21.29
N ARG A 104 10.05 -4.72 -22.59
CA ARG A 104 10.36 -5.69 -23.65
C ARG A 104 11.76 -6.29 -23.49
N ALA A 105 12.76 -5.53 -23.04
CA ALA A 105 14.14 -5.99 -22.84
C ALA A 105 14.30 -6.84 -21.57
N ALA A 106 13.59 -6.49 -20.50
CA ALA A 106 13.45 -7.36 -19.32
C ALA A 106 12.72 -8.66 -19.65
N ALA A 107 11.85 -8.65 -20.67
CA ALA A 107 11.16 -9.82 -21.21
C ALA A 107 11.89 -10.51 -22.38
N GLN A 108 12.99 -9.97 -22.91
CA GLN A 108 13.70 -10.54 -24.05
C GLN A 108 15.02 -11.17 -23.62
N GLY A 109 14.99 -12.51 -23.56
CA GLY A 109 16.17 -13.32 -23.84
C GLY A 109 16.41 -14.49 -22.92
N GLY A 110 15.53 -14.79 -21.96
CA GLY A 110 15.72 -15.90 -21.02
C GLY A 110 14.57 -16.06 -20.02
N ALA A 111 14.59 -17.13 -19.24
CA ALA A 111 13.65 -17.34 -18.13
C ALA A 111 14.42 -17.31 -16.81
N GLN A 112 14.05 -16.37 -15.92
CA GLN A 112 14.66 -16.21 -14.58
C GLN A 112 16.21 -16.17 -14.62
N GLY A 113 16.78 -15.38 -15.54
CA GLY A 113 18.23 -15.17 -15.66
C GLY A 113 18.99 -16.18 -16.55
N VAL A 114 18.34 -17.24 -17.04
CA VAL A 114 18.97 -18.21 -17.97
C VAL A 114 18.62 -17.88 -19.43
N PRO A 115 19.61 -17.71 -20.33
CA PRO A 115 19.36 -17.31 -21.71
C PRO A 115 18.53 -18.30 -22.55
N ALA A 116 17.81 -17.80 -23.55
CA ALA A 116 16.94 -18.59 -24.41
C ALA A 116 17.68 -19.64 -25.24
N GLU A 117 18.94 -19.37 -25.62
CA GLU A 117 19.79 -20.35 -26.32
C GLU A 117 20.09 -21.56 -25.44
N VAL A 118 20.26 -21.35 -24.13
CA VAL A 118 20.52 -22.41 -23.15
C VAL A 118 19.29 -23.32 -23.03
N TYR A 119 18.09 -22.74 -23.03
CA TYR A 119 16.84 -23.49 -23.09
C TYR A 119 16.66 -24.27 -24.40
N ARG A 120 17.01 -23.67 -25.56
CA ARG A 120 16.96 -24.38 -26.85
C ARG A 120 17.89 -25.60 -26.86
N GLN A 121 19.10 -25.46 -26.32
CA GLN A 121 20.02 -26.57 -26.17
C GLN A 121 19.47 -27.65 -25.25
N ALA A 122 18.89 -27.28 -24.11
CA ALA A 122 18.24 -28.21 -23.19
C ALA A 122 17.07 -28.95 -23.88
N ALA A 123 16.21 -28.25 -24.60
CA ALA A 123 15.07 -28.83 -25.32
C ALA A 123 15.51 -29.82 -26.41
N SER A 124 16.63 -29.56 -27.09
CA SER A 124 17.19 -30.50 -28.07
C SER A 124 17.64 -31.84 -27.45
N THR A 125 17.92 -31.84 -26.14
CA THR A 125 18.38 -33.03 -25.39
C THR A 125 17.22 -33.72 -24.66
N VAL A 126 16.37 -32.95 -23.98
CA VAL A 126 15.30 -33.45 -23.12
C VAL A 126 13.99 -33.68 -23.89
N GLY A 127 13.78 -32.96 -25.01
CA GLY A 127 12.48 -32.88 -25.67
C GLY A 127 11.57 -31.87 -24.98
N SER A 128 10.30 -32.22 -24.80
CA SER A 128 9.33 -31.43 -24.02
C SER A 128 9.12 -32.03 -22.63
N THR A 129 8.76 -31.20 -21.66
CA THR A 129 8.40 -31.68 -20.33
C THR A 129 6.96 -32.18 -20.31
N ARG A 130 6.73 -33.40 -19.80
CA ARG A 130 5.40 -33.93 -19.51
C ARG A 130 5.04 -33.68 -18.05
N PHE A 131 3.98 -32.90 -17.82
CA PHE A 131 3.42 -32.66 -16.50
C PHE A 131 2.45 -33.78 -16.09
N VAL A 132 2.61 -34.32 -14.89
CA VAL A 132 1.73 -35.35 -14.29
C VAL A 132 1.14 -34.93 -12.94
N GLY A 133 1.41 -33.70 -12.51
CA GLY A 133 1.10 -33.20 -11.16
C GLY A 133 -0.39 -32.99 -10.86
N TYR A 134 -1.27 -33.19 -11.83
CA TYR A 134 -2.72 -33.23 -11.58
C TYR A 134 -3.14 -34.49 -10.83
N GLU A 135 -2.44 -35.60 -11.06
CA GLU A 135 -2.83 -36.94 -10.59
C GLU A 135 -1.81 -37.52 -9.62
N HIS A 136 -0.54 -37.10 -9.75
CA HIS A 136 0.58 -37.66 -9.01
C HIS A 136 1.36 -36.57 -8.29
N ALA A 137 1.62 -36.75 -7.00
CA ALA A 137 2.47 -35.87 -6.19
C ALA A 137 3.97 -36.17 -6.36
N GLU A 138 4.29 -37.35 -6.87
CA GLU A 138 5.64 -37.84 -7.07
C GLU A 138 5.77 -38.57 -8.41
N ALA A 139 6.97 -38.61 -8.97
CA ALA A 139 7.27 -39.36 -10.19
C ALA A 139 8.75 -39.77 -10.25
N ASP A 140 8.99 -41.00 -10.69
CA ASP A 140 10.31 -41.42 -11.15
C ASP A 140 10.59 -40.85 -12.54
N THR A 141 11.76 -40.25 -12.70
CA THR A 141 12.17 -39.47 -13.87
C THR A 141 13.69 -39.54 -14.05
N ALA A 142 14.25 -38.66 -14.88
CA ALA A 142 15.68 -38.47 -14.99
C ALA A 142 16.02 -36.97 -14.93
N LEU A 143 17.22 -36.62 -14.44
CA LEU A 143 17.75 -35.27 -14.57
C LEU A 143 18.04 -34.97 -16.04
N GLY A 144 17.13 -34.26 -16.72
CA GLY A 144 17.27 -34.00 -18.15
C GLY A 144 18.40 -33.02 -18.46
N ALA A 145 18.39 -31.86 -17.81
CA ALA A 145 19.44 -30.86 -17.93
C ALA A 145 19.59 -30.04 -16.64
N LEU A 146 20.79 -29.52 -16.42
CA LEU A 146 21.12 -28.53 -15.39
C LEU A 146 21.55 -27.25 -16.10
N LEU A 147 20.95 -26.11 -15.75
CA LEU A 147 21.17 -24.83 -16.41
C LEU A 147 21.54 -23.77 -15.36
N ASP A 148 22.46 -22.89 -15.73
CA ASP A 148 22.76 -21.66 -14.98
C ASP A 148 22.85 -20.47 -15.96
N PRO A 149 23.04 -19.22 -15.47
CA PRO A 149 23.16 -18.06 -16.36
C PRO A 149 24.34 -18.12 -17.33
N ALA A 150 25.37 -18.93 -17.05
CA ALA A 150 26.53 -19.12 -17.92
C ALA A 150 26.29 -20.19 -19.00
N GLY A 151 25.38 -21.14 -18.77
CA GLY A 151 24.98 -22.14 -19.75
C GLY A 151 24.53 -23.47 -19.14
N PRO A 152 24.45 -24.54 -19.95
CA PRO A 152 24.26 -25.90 -19.44
C PRO A 152 25.44 -26.34 -18.57
N ARG A 153 25.14 -27.07 -17.51
CA ARG A 153 26.10 -27.61 -16.54
C ARG A 153 26.17 -29.13 -16.65
N GLU A 154 27.39 -29.67 -16.67
CA GLU A 154 27.63 -31.12 -16.61
C GLU A 154 27.56 -31.68 -15.18
N VAL A 155 27.77 -30.81 -14.18
CA VAL A 155 27.71 -31.14 -12.75
C VAL A 155 27.25 -29.91 -11.95
N ALA A 156 26.47 -30.18 -10.90
CA ALA A 156 26.20 -29.25 -9.82
C ALA A 156 26.53 -29.92 -8.47
N GLU A 157 27.23 -29.21 -7.61
CA GLU A 157 27.73 -29.68 -6.32
C GLU A 157 26.96 -29.04 -5.17
N GLU A 158 27.09 -29.60 -3.97
CA GLU A 158 26.47 -29.08 -2.75
C GLU A 158 26.69 -27.58 -2.57
N GLY A 159 25.60 -26.85 -2.39
CA GLY A 159 25.59 -25.38 -2.28
C GLY A 159 25.30 -24.64 -3.59
N ASP A 160 25.42 -25.29 -4.75
CA ASP A 160 25.09 -24.70 -6.05
C ASP A 160 23.58 -24.41 -6.17
N GLU A 161 23.25 -23.32 -6.87
CA GLU A 161 21.90 -23.00 -7.33
C GLU A 161 21.84 -23.17 -8.85
N VAL A 162 20.88 -23.97 -9.32
CA VAL A 162 20.71 -24.30 -10.73
C VAL A 162 19.22 -24.35 -11.11
N GLN A 163 18.92 -24.18 -12.39
CA GLN A 163 17.63 -24.55 -12.96
C GLN A 163 17.70 -25.97 -13.49
N VAL A 164 16.78 -26.83 -13.07
CA VAL A 164 16.70 -28.23 -13.45
C VAL A 164 15.56 -28.41 -14.45
N VAL A 165 15.82 -29.14 -15.53
CA VAL A 165 14.79 -29.55 -16.49
C VAL A 165 14.59 -31.06 -16.38
N LEU A 166 13.33 -31.47 -16.24
CA LEU A 166 12.92 -32.86 -16.17
C LEU A 166 12.06 -33.22 -17.40
N PRO A 167 12.21 -34.42 -17.99
CA PRO A 167 11.32 -34.89 -19.05
C PRO A 167 9.92 -35.22 -18.52
N LEU A 168 9.81 -35.62 -17.25
CA LEU A 168 8.57 -35.91 -16.54
C LEU A 168 8.60 -35.22 -15.19
N THR A 169 7.56 -34.46 -14.83
CA THR A 169 7.52 -33.73 -13.55
C THR A 169 6.13 -33.71 -12.89
N PRO A 170 6.03 -33.91 -11.56
CA PRO A 170 4.82 -33.64 -10.79
C PRO A 170 4.69 -32.17 -10.37
N PHE A 171 5.72 -31.34 -10.57
CA PHE A 171 5.75 -29.94 -10.18
C PHE A 171 4.96 -29.07 -11.16
N TYR A 172 3.98 -28.34 -10.66
CA TYR A 172 3.22 -27.36 -11.40
C TYR A 172 4.06 -26.10 -11.57
N ALA A 173 4.21 -25.66 -12.81
CA ALA A 173 4.86 -24.40 -13.15
C ALA A 173 3.93 -23.23 -12.80
N GLU A 174 4.47 -22.17 -12.20
CA GLU A 174 3.73 -20.93 -11.96
C GLU A 174 2.93 -20.50 -13.20
N GLY A 175 1.62 -20.26 -13.02
CA GLY A 175 0.72 -19.92 -14.10
C GLY A 175 -0.74 -19.79 -13.65
N GLY A 176 -1.51 -18.92 -14.30
CA GLY A 176 -2.91 -18.66 -13.95
C GLY A 176 -3.10 -18.08 -12.55
N GLY A 177 -2.11 -17.36 -12.03
CA GLY A 177 -2.07 -16.84 -10.65
C GLY A 177 -1.66 -17.85 -9.59
N GLN A 178 -1.53 -19.15 -9.92
CA GLN A 178 -0.99 -20.15 -9.01
C GLN A 178 0.54 -20.09 -9.00
N LEU A 179 1.16 -19.95 -7.83
CA LEU A 179 2.62 -20.04 -7.71
C LEU A 179 3.14 -21.46 -7.92
N GLY A 180 4.40 -21.55 -8.36
CA GLY A 180 5.10 -22.79 -8.63
C GLY A 180 5.22 -23.72 -7.42
N ASP A 181 5.23 -25.02 -7.68
CA ASP A 181 5.49 -25.98 -6.63
C ASP A 181 6.93 -25.97 -6.14
N HIS A 182 7.06 -26.29 -4.86
CA HIS A 182 8.32 -26.59 -4.21
C HIS A 182 8.37 -28.09 -3.89
N GLY A 183 9.54 -28.59 -3.50
CA GLY A 183 9.71 -30.00 -3.17
C GLY A 183 11.15 -30.47 -3.28
N LEU A 184 11.32 -31.75 -3.56
CA LEU A 184 12.61 -32.42 -3.60
C LEU A 184 12.79 -33.17 -4.91
N ILE A 185 14.03 -33.17 -5.40
CA ILE A 185 14.49 -34.08 -6.45
C ILE A 185 15.67 -34.85 -5.88
N GLU A 186 15.55 -36.17 -5.81
CA GLU A 186 16.58 -37.06 -5.25
C GLU A 186 17.17 -37.94 -6.34
N THR A 187 18.48 -38.09 -6.33
CA THR A 187 19.22 -39.05 -7.15
C THR A 187 20.04 -39.96 -6.25
N HIS A 188 20.72 -40.96 -6.81
CA HIS A 188 21.64 -41.80 -6.05
C HIS A 188 22.85 -41.05 -5.48
N THR A 189 23.24 -39.91 -6.06
CA THR A 189 24.48 -39.18 -5.70
C THR A 189 24.26 -37.82 -5.06
N GLY A 190 23.03 -37.31 -5.08
CA GLY A 190 22.72 -36.00 -4.51
C GLY A 190 21.23 -35.72 -4.38
N ARG A 191 20.91 -34.66 -3.65
CA ARG A 191 19.56 -34.18 -3.36
C ARG A 191 19.45 -32.70 -3.67
N LEU A 192 18.39 -32.33 -4.39
CA LEU A 192 18.07 -30.95 -4.70
C LEU A 192 16.78 -30.53 -3.99
N GLU A 193 16.81 -29.33 -3.41
CA GLU A 193 15.64 -28.63 -2.87
C GLU A 193 15.11 -27.69 -3.94
N VAL A 194 13.93 -27.99 -4.48
CA VAL A 194 13.22 -27.14 -5.44
C VAL A 194 12.52 -26.03 -4.66
N VAL A 195 12.95 -24.80 -4.92
CA VAL A 195 12.43 -23.59 -4.26
C VAL A 195 11.46 -22.80 -5.11
N ASP A 196 11.31 -23.16 -6.39
CA ASP A 196 10.33 -22.59 -7.32
C ASP A 196 10.25 -23.42 -8.61
N THR A 197 9.09 -23.40 -9.27
CA THR A 197 8.85 -24.06 -10.55
C THR A 197 8.09 -23.12 -11.48
N PHE A 198 8.58 -22.90 -12.70
CA PHE A 198 7.99 -21.96 -13.64
C PHE A 198 8.09 -22.45 -15.09
N GLU A 199 7.31 -21.83 -15.98
CA GLU A 199 7.39 -22.12 -17.40
C GLU A 199 8.76 -21.68 -17.94
N GLY A 200 9.50 -22.65 -18.48
CA GLY A 200 10.70 -22.39 -19.25
C GLY A 200 10.37 -21.97 -20.68
N LEU A 201 11.34 -22.13 -21.57
CA LEU A 201 11.14 -21.94 -23.01
C LEU A 201 11.05 -23.31 -23.70
N GLU A 202 10.57 -23.31 -24.96
CA GLU A 202 10.51 -24.53 -25.79
C GLU A 202 9.68 -25.68 -25.16
N SER A 203 8.58 -25.35 -24.47
CA SER A 203 7.72 -26.32 -23.76
C SER A 203 8.42 -27.12 -22.65
N LEU A 204 9.45 -26.53 -22.05
CA LEU A 204 10.11 -27.05 -20.86
C LEU A 204 9.50 -26.45 -19.59
N THR A 205 9.47 -27.24 -18.52
CA THR A 205 9.26 -26.76 -17.16
C THR A 205 10.60 -26.67 -16.46
N ALA A 206 10.90 -25.52 -15.87
CA ALA A 206 12.13 -25.27 -15.16
C ALA A 206 11.89 -25.27 -13.64
N HIS A 207 12.80 -25.92 -12.91
CA HIS A 207 12.75 -26.04 -11.46
C HIS A 207 13.98 -25.33 -10.90
N ARG A 208 13.80 -24.17 -10.25
CA ARG A 208 14.91 -23.51 -9.56
C ARG A 208 15.19 -24.29 -8.29
N ALA A 209 16.41 -24.81 -8.17
CA ALA A 209 16.77 -25.72 -7.10
C ALA A 209 18.16 -25.42 -6.54
N ARG A 210 18.32 -25.71 -5.25
CA ARG A 210 19.60 -25.71 -4.54
C ARG A 210 20.05 -27.15 -4.33
N VAL A 211 21.30 -27.46 -4.64
CA VAL A 211 21.88 -28.78 -4.30
C VAL A 211 22.12 -28.80 -2.78
N ALA A 212 21.29 -29.53 -2.06
CA ALA A 212 21.30 -29.59 -0.60
C ALA A 212 22.34 -30.60 -0.07
N ALA A 213 22.68 -31.62 -0.86
CA ALA A 213 23.70 -32.60 -0.52
C ALA A 213 24.24 -33.30 -1.78
N GLY A 214 25.53 -33.60 -1.78
CA GLY A 214 26.18 -34.44 -2.81
C GLY A 214 26.42 -33.73 -4.14
N GLU A 215 26.48 -34.50 -5.22
CA GLU A 215 26.60 -33.97 -6.59
C GLU A 215 25.55 -34.59 -7.51
N VAL A 216 25.13 -33.81 -8.52
CA VAL A 216 24.13 -34.23 -9.49
C VAL A 216 24.55 -33.89 -10.91
N ARG A 217 24.16 -34.76 -11.85
CA ARG A 217 24.59 -34.72 -13.26
C ARG A 217 23.40 -35.00 -14.17
N PRO A 218 23.31 -34.37 -15.35
CA PRO A 218 22.33 -34.74 -16.37
C PRO A 218 22.43 -36.24 -16.74
N GLY A 219 21.30 -36.87 -17.04
CA GLY A 219 21.16 -38.28 -17.39
C GLY A 219 20.97 -39.24 -16.20
N GLN A 220 21.10 -38.77 -14.96
CA GLN A 220 20.87 -39.62 -13.78
C GLN A 220 19.38 -39.92 -13.57
N GLU A 221 19.07 -41.14 -13.12
CA GLU A 221 17.75 -41.47 -12.58
C GLU A 221 17.46 -40.62 -11.35
N ALA A 222 16.24 -40.10 -11.27
CA ALA A 222 15.81 -39.20 -10.22
C ALA A 222 14.39 -39.52 -9.76
N HIS A 223 14.13 -39.31 -8.48
CA HIS A 223 12.79 -39.33 -7.89
C HIS A 223 12.40 -37.88 -7.56
N ALA A 224 11.30 -37.41 -8.14
CA ALA A 224 10.81 -36.05 -8.01
C ALA A 224 9.53 -36.05 -7.17
N ALA A 225 9.48 -35.29 -6.07
CA ALA A 225 8.34 -35.24 -5.16
C ALA A 225 8.03 -33.80 -4.72
N ILE A 226 6.76 -33.37 -4.85
CA ILE A 226 6.32 -32.03 -4.44
C ILE A 226 6.08 -31.95 -2.92
N ASP A 227 6.13 -30.73 -2.38
CA ASP A 227 5.57 -30.45 -1.05
C ASP A 227 4.04 -30.50 -1.12
N THR A 228 3.47 -31.61 -0.66
CA THR A 228 2.03 -31.85 -0.67
C THR A 228 1.26 -30.95 0.30
N THR A 229 1.89 -30.46 1.36
CA THR A 229 1.26 -29.53 2.31
C THR A 229 1.09 -28.17 1.66
N ARG A 230 2.17 -27.67 1.04
CA ARG A 230 2.17 -26.44 0.24
C ARG A 230 1.14 -26.54 -0.89
N ARG A 231 1.19 -27.61 -1.70
CA ARG A 231 0.26 -27.84 -2.80
C ARG A 231 -1.19 -27.81 -2.31
N ALA A 232 -1.51 -28.52 -1.24
CA ALA A 232 -2.88 -28.56 -0.72
C ALA A 232 -3.38 -27.16 -0.31
N SER A 233 -2.52 -26.33 0.28
CA SER A 233 -2.87 -24.94 0.64
C SER A 233 -3.16 -24.08 -0.60
N ILE A 234 -2.27 -24.14 -1.59
CA ILE A 234 -2.43 -23.47 -2.88
C ILE A 234 -3.70 -23.93 -3.60
N THR A 235 -3.93 -25.24 -3.67
CA THR A 235 -5.11 -25.85 -4.31
C THR A 235 -6.42 -25.40 -3.66
N ARG A 236 -6.47 -25.24 -2.33
CA ARG A 236 -7.62 -24.64 -1.62
C ARG A 236 -7.80 -23.17 -2.00
N GLY A 237 -6.72 -22.38 -1.95
CA GLY A 237 -6.73 -20.96 -2.32
C GLY A 237 -7.17 -20.72 -3.76
N HIS A 238 -6.77 -21.60 -4.68
CA HIS A 238 -7.14 -21.54 -6.09
C HIS A 238 -8.64 -21.75 -6.27
N THR A 239 -9.20 -22.84 -5.75
CA THR A 239 -10.65 -23.04 -5.79
C THR A 239 -11.41 -21.90 -5.10
N ALA A 240 -10.91 -21.38 -3.98
CA ALA A 240 -11.52 -20.23 -3.31
C ALA A 240 -11.48 -18.95 -4.17
N THR A 241 -10.46 -18.77 -5.00
CA THR A 241 -10.36 -17.63 -5.93
C THR A 241 -11.48 -17.66 -6.97
N HIS A 242 -11.84 -18.83 -7.51
CA HIS A 242 -12.99 -18.97 -8.41
C HIS A 242 -14.32 -18.65 -7.71
N ILE A 243 -14.50 -19.14 -6.49
CA ILE A 243 -15.72 -18.86 -5.70
C ILE A 243 -15.79 -17.36 -5.40
N LEU A 244 -14.69 -16.76 -4.95
CA LEU A 244 -14.57 -15.32 -4.71
C LEU A 244 -14.88 -14.51 -5.98
N HIS A 245 -14.31 -14.88 -7.12
CA HIS A 245 -14.50 -14.19 -8.39
C HIS A 245 -15.98 -14.20 -8.81
N ALA A 246 -16.67 -15.34 -8.69
CA ALA A 246 -18.10 -15.39 -8.96
C ALA A 246 -18.89 -14.51 -7.98
N THR A 247 -18.64 -14.63 -6.68
CA THR A 247 -19.38 -13.92 -5.62
C THR A 247 -19.19 -12.40 -5.69
N ILE A 248 -17.96 -11.94 -5.94
CA ILE A 248 -17.67 -10.49 -5.99
C ILE A 248 -18.34 -9.81 -7.19
N LYS A 249 -18.47 -10.52 -8.32
CA LYS A 249 -19.21 -10.02 -9.49
C LYS A 249 -20.71 -9.90 -9.24
N GLU A 250 -21.26 -10.81 -8.44
CA GLU A 250 -22.68 -10.75 -8.05
C GLU A 250 -22.94 -9.63 -7.04
N LEU A 251 -22.01 -9.43 -6.09
CA LEU A 251 -22.15 -8.43 -5.04
C LEU A 251 -21.90 -7.00 -5.54
N LEU A 252 -20.80 -6.79 -6.26
CA LEU A 252 -20.36 -5.46 -6.69
C LEU A 252 -20.74 -5.14 -8.13
N GLY A 253 -20.90 -6.15 -8.97
CA GLY A 253 -21.25 -6.02 -10.39
C GLY A 253 -20.23 -6.67 -11.35
N PRO A 254 -20.61 -6.86 -12.62
CA PRO A 254 -19.82 -7.60 -13.60
C PRO A 254 -18.51 -6.92 -14.00
N HIS A 255 -18.25 -5.67 -13.58
CA HIS A 255 -16.98 -4.97 -13.77
C HIS A 255 -15.88 -5.46 -12.83
N ALA A 256 -16.23 -6.09 -11.70
CA ALA A 256 -15.29 -6.63 -10.72
C ALA A 256 -14.66 -7.96 -11.20
N GLN A 257 -14.18 -7.98 -12.45
CA GLN A 257 -13.49 -9.13 -13.02
C GLN A 257 -12.05 -9.18 -12.51
N GLN A 258 -11.46 -10.37 -12.52
CA GLN A 258 -10.07 -10.53 -12.16
C GLN A 258 -9.15 -9.70 -13.08
N ALA A 259 -8.39 -8.78 -12.49
CA ALA A 259 -7.32 -8.01 -13.12
C ALA A 259 -5.92 -8.52 -12.72
N GLY A 260 -5.84 -9.32 -11.64
CA GLY A 260 -4.61 -9.92 -11.15
C GLY A 260 -4.90 -10.94 -10.06
N SER A 261 -4.05 -11.98 -9.96
CA SER A 261 -4.15 -12.98 -8.91
C SER A 261 -2.76 -13.52 -8.60
N ALA A 262 -2.53 -13.82 -7.33
CA ALA A 262 -1.37 -14.62 -6.90
C ALA A 262 -1.80 -15.49 -5.71
N ILE A 263 -1.56 -16.79 -5.82
CA ILE A 263 -1.98 -17.80 -4.86
C ILE A 263 -0.74 -18.52 -4.38
N ASP A 264 -0.40 -18.31 -3.12
CA ASP A 264 0.67 -18.98 -2.41
C ASP A 264 0.09 -19.88 -1.31
N ALA A 265 0.93 -20.71 -0.70
CA ALA A 265 0.53 -21.42 0.50
C ALA A 265 0.27 -20.42 1.63
N GLY A 266 -0.92 -20.50 2.21
CA GLY A 266 -1.31 -19.70 3.37
C GLY A 266 -1.61 -18.24 3.09
N HIS A 267 -1.68 -17.79 1.81
CA HIS A 267 -2.31 -16.54 1.43
C HIS A 267 -2.58 -16.49 -0.08
N PHE A 268 -3.62 -15.77 -0.49
CA PHE A 268 -3.76 -15.35 -1.88
C PHE A 268 -4.29 -13.93 -1.99
N ARG A 269 -4.02 -13.31 -3.13
CA ARG A 269 -4.52 -11.98 -3.49
C ARG A 269 -5.37 -12.04 -4.74
N PHE A 270 -6.39 -11.19 -4.79
CA PHE A 270 -7.30 -11.03 -5.90
C PHE A 270 -7.48 -9.55 -6.21
N ASP A 271 -7.07 -9.15 -7.40
CA ASP A 271 -7.14 -7.77 -7.87
C ASP A 271 -8.30 -7.62 -8.84
N PHE A 272 -9.10 -6.57 -8.67
CA PHE A 272 -10.27 -6.31 -9.51
C PHE A 272 -10.49 -4.81 -9.72
N PRO A 273 -11.07 -4.40 -10.86
CA PRO A 273 -11.47 -3.03 -11.08
C PRO A 273 -12.64 -2.66 -10.16
N HIS A 274 -12.45 -1.65 -9.31
CA HIS A 274 -13.51 -1.05 -8.51
C HIS A 274 -13.09 0.35 -8.05
N PHE A 275 -14.00 1.31 -8.15
CA PHE A 275 -13.69 2.73 -7.95
C PHE A 275 -13.68 3.13 -6.47
N GLU A 276 -14.55 2.57 -5.65
CA GLU A 276 -14.68 2.92 -4.24
C GLU A 276 -14.21 1.82 -3.30
N GLN A 277 -14.00 2.17 -2.03
CA GLN A 277 -13.65 1.17 -1.02
C GLN A 277 -14.82 0.21 -0.80
N VAL A 278 -14.54 -1.09 -0.78
CA VAL A 278 -15.55 -2.08 -0.41
C VAL A 278 -15.84 -1.92 1.09
N SER A 279 -17.10 -1.65 1.44
CA SER A 279 -17.47 -1.37 2.84
C SER A 279 -17.26 -2.60 3.72
N SER A 280 -17.08 -2.41 5.03
CA SER A 280 -16.92 -3.53 5.97
C SER A 280 -18.13 -4.47 5.95
N GLU A 281 -19.34 -3.95 5.73
CA GLU A 281 -20.55 -4.76 5.58
C GLU A 281 -20.54 -5.58 4.28
N GLN A 282 -20.08 -5.00 3.17
CA GLN A 282 -19.92 -5.72 1.91
C GLN A 282 -18.85 -6.81 2.01
N ILE A 283 -17.74 -6.56 2.72
CA ILE A 283 -16.72 -7.59 3.00
C ILE A 283 -17.31 -8.72 3.83
N ALA A 284 -18.05 -8.42 4.89
CA ALA A 284 -18.69 -9.43 5.72
C ALA A 284 -19.71 -10.28 4.92
N GLU A 285 -20.50 -9.63 4.06
CA GLU A 285 -21.44 -10.32 3.16
C GLU A 285 -20.71 -11.20 2.13
N LEU A 286 -19.62 -10.70 1.54
CA LEU A 286 -18.77 -11.45 0.61
C LEU A 286 -18.20 -12.70 1.27
N GLU A 287 -17.62 -12.57 2.47
CA GLU A 287 -17.10 -13.69 3.25
C GLU A 287 -18.20 -14.71 3.57
N ALA A 288 -19.37 -14.24 4.00
CA ALA A 288 -20.51 -15.11 4.31
C ALA A 288 -20.98 -15.90 3.08
N GLN A 289 -21.12 -15.25 1.92
CA GLN A 289 -21.54 -15.89 0.69
C GLN A 289 -20.49 -16.87 0.14
N VAL A 290 -19.20 -16.52 0.19
CA VAL A 290 -18.12 -17.44 -0.21
C VAL A 290 -18.13 -18.69 0.68
N ASN A 291 -18.20 -18.52 2.01
CA ASN A 291 -18.26 -19.65 2.93
C ASN A 291 -19.56 -20.47 2.77
N ALA A 292 -20.69 -19.84 2.44
CA ALA A 292 -21.93 -20.56 2.14
C ALA A 292 -21.79 -21.44 0.88
N ARG A 293 -21.15 -20.95 -0.19
CA ARG A 293 -20.87 -21.73 -1.40
C ARG A 293 -19.88 -22.86 -1.14
N VAL A 294 -18.85 -22.61 -0.33
CA VAL A 294 -17.91 -23.62 0.15
C VAL A 294 -18.65 -24.73 0.91
N GLY A 295 -19.55 -24.36 1.83
CA GLY A 295 -20.32 -25.31 2.63
C GLY A 295 -21.43 -26.04 1.87
N ALA A 296 -21.96 -25.46 0.79
CA ALA A 296 -22.98 -26.09 -0.06
C ALA A 296 -22.46 -27.35 -0.76
N GLY A 297 -21.15 -27.46 -0.95
CA GLY A 297 -20.49 -28.68 -1.36
C GLY A 297 -20.64 -29.12 -2.83
N PRO A 298 -20.81 -28.25 -3.84
CA PRO A 298 -20.77 -28.73 -5.22
C PRO A 298 -19.40 -29.35 -5.56
N PRO A 299 -19.37 -30.34 -6.48
CA PRO A 299 -18.14 -30.87 -7.02
C PRO A 299 -17.43 -29.82 -7.90
N VAL A 300 -16.12 -29.95 -8.01
CA VAL A 300 -15.31 -29.20 -8.97
C VAL A 300 -15.08 -30.09 -10.19
N GLU A 301 -15.75 -29.75 -11.28
CA GLU A 301 -15.70 -30.52 -12.52
C GLU A 301 -14.61 -29.98 -13.43
N ILE A 302 -13.76 -30.88 -13.93
CA ILE A 302 -12.66 -30.56 -14.84
C ILE A 302 -12.91 -31.25 -16.17
N MET A 303 -12.81 -30.51 -17.27
CA MET A 303 -12.93 -31.06 -18.62
C MET A 303 -11.96 -30.39 -19.59
N VAL A 304 -11.56 -31.14 -20.62
CA VAL A 304 -10.71 -30.62 -21.71
C VAL A 304 -11.50 -30.66 -23.01
N THR A 305 -11.76 -29.49 -23.57
CA THR A 305 -12.69 -29.27 -24.69
C THR A 305 -12.10 -28.26 -25.68
N SER A 306 -12.77 -28.01 -26.81
CA SER A 306 -12.36 -26.94 -27.71
C SER A 306 -12.68 -25.57 -27.09
N ARG A 307 -12.00 -24.53 -27.56
CA ARG A 307 -12.30 -23.15 -27.13
C ARG A 307 -13.75 -22.75 -27.45
N GLU A 308 -14.26 -23.14 -28.61
CA GLU A 308 -15.62 -22.83 -29.07
C GLU A 308 -16.68 -23.48 -28.16
N GLU A 309 -16.46 -24.74 -27.79
CA GLU A 309 -17.33 -25.46 -26.85
C GLU A 309 -17.28 -24.83 -25.45
N ALA A 310 -16.09 -24.44 -24.97
CA ALA A 310 -15.95 -23.76 -23.68
C ALA A 310 -16.69 -22.41 -23.64
N GLU A 311 -16.54 -21.59 -24.70
CA GLU A 311 -17.27 -20.32 -24.83
C GLU A 311 -18.79 -20.55 -24.87
N ALA A 312 -19.27 -21.60 -25.56
CA ALA A 312 -20.68 -21.97 -25.58
C ALA A 312 -21.22 -22.43 -24.22
N MET A 313 -20.37 -22.95 -23.34
CA MET A 313 -20.71 -23.29 -21.94
C MET A 313 -20.71 -22.06 -21.02
N GLY A 314 -20.37 -20.87 -21.52
CA GLY A 314 -20.24 -19.65 -20.72
C GLY A 314 -18.92 -19.58 -19.95
N ALA A 315 -17.90 -20.33 -20.36
CA ALA A 315 -16.60 -20.29 -19.72
C ALA A 315 -15.95 -18.91 -19.87
N ILE A 316 -15.53 -18.33 -18.76
CA ILE A 316 -14.81 -17.05 -18.75
C ILE A 316 -13.32 -17.34 -18.97
N ALA A 317 -12.73 -16.69 -19.97
CA ALA A 317 -11.30 -16.66 -20.16
C ALA A 317 -10.69 -15.52 -19.32
N LEU A 318 -9.67 -15.83 -18.52
CA LEU A 318 -8.93 -14.80 -17.79
C LEU A 318 -8.09 -13.95 -18.76
N PHE A 319 -8.07 -12.63 -18.51
CA PHE A 319 -7.39 -11.65 -19.36
C PHE A 319 -5.87 -11.84 -19.34
N GLY A 320 -5.23 -11.83 -20.50
CA GLY A 320 -3.76 -11.90 -20.64
C GLY A 320 -3.18 -13.29 -20.89
N GLU A 321 -3.97 -14.35 -20.70
CA GLU A 321 -3.54 -15.74 -20.91
C GLU A 321 -3.65 -16.16 -22.38
N LYS A 322 -2.66 -16.91 -22.88
CA LYS A 322 -2.68 -17.49 -24.23
C LYS A 322 -3.20 -18.92 -24.17
N TYR A 323 -4.39 -19.14 -24.72
CA TYR A 323 -5.00 -20.47 -24.76
C TYR A 323 -4.72 -21.18 -26.09
N GLY A 324 -4.41 -22.48 -26.01
CA GLY A 324 -4.29 -23.36 -27.18
C GLY A 324 -5.65 -23.76 -27.76
N GLU A 325 -5.64 -24.59 -28.81
CA GLU A 325 -6.87 -25.10 -29.45
C GLU A 325 -7.74 -25.94 -28.51
N ARG A 326 -7.11 -26.66 -27.58
CA ARG A 326 -7.76 -27.39 -26.50
C ARG A 326 -7.53 -26.65 -25.19
N VAL A 327 -8.61 -26.42 -24.46
CA VAL A 327 -8.60 -25.67 -23.20
C VAL A 327 -9.11 -26.54 -22.06
N ARG A 328 -8.56 -26.31 -20.87
CA ARG A 328 -9.03 -26.92 -19.63
C ARG A 328 -10.06 -25.98 -18.99
N VAL A 329 -11.26 -26.49 -18.79
CA VAL A 329 -12.38 -25.78 -18.16
C VAL A 329 -12.57 -26.34 -16.76
N VAL A 330 -12.68 -25.44 -15.80
CA VAL A 330 -13.03 -25.73 -14.41
C VAL A 330 -14.41 -25.16 -14.13
N ARG A 331 -15.34 -26.02 -13.73
CA ARG A 331 -16.71 -25.66 -13.36
C ARG A 331 -16.96 -25.97 -11.89
N ILE A 332 -17.51 -24.99 -11.18
CA ILE A 332 -17.88 -25.11 -9.77
C ILE A 332 -19.34 -24.69 -9.62
N GLY A 333 -20.19 -25.67 -9.31
CA GLY A 333 -21.63 -25.45 -9.23
C GLY A 333 -22.19 -24.83 -10.52
N ASP A 334 -23.15 -23.93 -10.36
CA ASP A 334 -23.79 -23.15 -11.42
C ASP A 334 -23.25 -21.71 -11.52
N PHE A 335 -22.32 -21.32 -10.66
CA PHE A 335 -21.88 -19.92 -10.50
C PHE A 335 -20.48 -19.62 -11.05
N SER A 336 -19.61 -20.62 -11.23
CA SER A 336 -18.27 -20.43 -11.83
C SER A 336 -18.01 -21.47 -12.91
N THR A 337 -17.64 -21.00 -14.10
CA THR A 337 -17.13 -21.80 -15.22
C THR A 337 -16.02 -20.97 -15.87
N GLU A 338 -14.78 -21.43 -15.77
CA GLU A 338 -13.59 -20.63 -16.11
C GLU A 338 -12.55 -21.49 -16.82
N LEU A 339 -11.81 -20.89 -17.76
CA LEU A 339 -10.63 -21.51 -18.33
C LEU A 339 -9.51 -21.44 -17.30
N CYS A 340 -9.04 -22.59 -16.82
CA CYS A 340 -8.02 -22.63 -15.79
C CYS A 340 -7.13 -23.88 -15.91
N GLY A 341 -5.82 -23.67 -15.91
CA GLY A 341 -4.80 -24.72 -15.86
C GLY A 341 -4.44 -25.15 -14.44
N GLY A 342 -4.93 -24.46 -13.42
CA GLY A 342 -4.52 -24.67 -12.03
C GLY A 342 -4.96 -25.99 -11.40
N THR A 343 -4.39 -26.24 -10.24
CA THR A 343 -4.78 -27.34 -9.35
C THR A 343 -5.99 -26.95 -8.52
N HIS A 344 -6.96 -27.86 -8.39
CA HIS A 344 -8.21 -27.60 -7.64
C HIS A 344 -8.54 -28.74 -6.70
N VAL A 345 -9.20 -28.41 -5.58
CA VAL A 345 -9.83 -29.42 -4.73
C VAL A 345 -10.97 -30.08 -5.51
N PRO A 346 -11.27 -31.38 -5.30
CA PRO A 346 -12.33 -32.06 -6.02
C PRO A 346 -13.73 -31.65 -5.54
N HIS A 347 -13.86 -31.17 -4.31
CA HIS A 347 -15.12 -30.63 -3.78
C HIS A 347 -14.87 -29.34 -3.00
N THR A 348 -15.79 -28.39 -3.12
CA THR A 348 -15.68 -27.10 -2.45
C THR A 348 -15.51 -27.13 -0.92
N PRO A 349 -16.05 -28.09 -0.12
CA PRO A 349 -15.84 -28.10 1.33
C PRO A 349 -14.39 -28.35 1.74
N GLU A 350 -13.55 -28.84 0.84
CA GLU A 350 -12.12 -29.00 1.09
C GLU A 350 -11.36 -27.67 1.12
N VAL A 351 -11.96 -26.57 0.62
CA VAL A 351 -11.51 -25.19 0.90
C VAL A 351 -11.60 -24.88 2.40
N GLN A 352 -12.55 -25.53 3.10
CA GLN A 352 -12.86 -25.38 4.51
C GLN A 352 -13.44 -24.01 4.87
N VAL A 353 -12.63 -23.09 5.37
CA VAL A 353 -13.05 -21.74 5.73
C VAL A 353 -12.31 -20.74 4.85
N PHE A 354 -12.96 -19.64 4.49
CA PHE A 354 -12.39 -18.51 3.77
C PHE A 354 -12.50 -17.27 4.65
N THR A 355 -11.43 -16.47 4.75
CA THR A 355 -11.50 -15.16 5.39
C THR A 355 -10.60 -14.15 4.71
N VAL A 356 -11.08 -12.91 4.63
CA VAL A 356 -10.39 -11.74 4.11
C VAL A 356 -9.45 -11.20 5.19
N ILE A 357 -8.18 -11.03 4.83
CA ILE A 357 -7.15 -10.43 5.70
C ILE A 357 -7.11 -8.93 5.50
N ASN A 358 -7.25 -8.49 4.26
CA ASN A 358 -7.04 -7.10 3.89
C ASN A 358 -7.86 -6.74 2.64
N GLU A 359 -8.29 -5.49 2.59
CA GLU A 359 -8.86 -4.84 1.42
C GLU A 359 -8.17 -3.48 1.26
N GLY A 360 -7.75 -3.15 0.05
CA GLY A 360 -7.11 -1.87 -0.21
C GLY A 360 -7.04 -1.48 -1.68
N SER A 361 -6.78 -0.19 -1.93
CA SER A 361 -6.50 0.33 -3.27
C SER A 361 -5.01 0.13 -3.60
N ILE A 362 -4.73 -0.40 -4.79
CA ILE A 362 -3.35 -0.58 -5.28
C ILE A 362 -3.00 0.38 -6.42
N SER A 363 -4.00 0.89 -7.13
CA SER A 363 -3.89 1.93 -8.14
C SER A 363 -5.26 2.59 -8.35
N ALA A 364 -5.32 3.61 -9.19
CA ALA A 364 -6.60 4.22 -9.56
C ALA A 364 -7.56 3.15 -10.11
N ASN A 365 -8.78 3.11 -9.55
CA ASN A 365 -9.85 2.18 -9.91
C ASN A 365 -9.50 0.69 -9.80
N THR A 366 -8.46 0.32 -9.04
CA THR A 366 -8.09 -1.08 -8.82
C THR A 366 -7.95 -1.37 -7.34
N ARG A 367 -8.58 -2.46 -6.91
CA ARG A 367 -8.63 -2.90 -5.52
C ARG A 367 -8.08 -4.30 -5.40
N ARG A 368 -7.48 -4.57 -4.25
CA ARG A 368 -6.92 -5.85 -3.88
C ARG A 368 -7.64 -6.37 -2.66
N LEU A 369 -8.12 -7.60 -2.75
CA LEU A 369 -8.49 -8.41 -1.61
C LEU A 369 -7.38 -9.42 -1.35
N GLU A 370 -6.96 -9.53 -0.10
CA GLU A 370 -6.06 -10.59 0.36
C GLU A 370 -6.85 -11.50 1.28
N ALA A 371 -6.72 -12.79 1.11
CA ALA A 371 -7.50 -13.77 1.84
C ALA A 371 -6.69 -15.05 2.14
N VAL A 372 -7.20 -15.81 3.09
CA VAL A 372 -6.69 -17.13 3.46
C VAL A 372 -7.79 -18.16 3.52
N THR A 373 -7.39 -19.42 3.39
CA THR A 373 -8.30 -20.56 3.48
C THR A 373 -7.77 -21.62 4.44
N GLY A 374 -8.61 -22.59 4.79
CA GLY A 374 -8.16 -23.80 5.48
C GLY A 374 -7.55 -23.56 6.87
N PRO A 375 -6.52 -24.34 7.25
CA PRO A 375 -5.82 -24.20 8.53
C PRO A 375 -5.30 -22.79 8.79
N GLU A 376 -4.78 -22.11 7.76
CA GLU A 376 -4.21 -20.77 7.89
C GLU A 376 -5.26 -19.72 8.26
N ALA A 377 -6.47 -19.86 7.73
CA ALA A 377 -7.61 -19.05 8.13
C ALA A 377 -8.07 -19.36 9.56
N LEU A 378 -8.10 -20.64 9.98
CA LEU A 378 -8.43 -21.03 11.35
C LEU A 378 -7.42 -20.47 12.38
N ASP A 379 -6.14 -20.49 12.04
CA ASP A 379 -5.07 -19.92 12.86
C ASP A 379 -5.25 -18.40 13.00
N ARG A 380 -5.61 -17.71 11.92
CA ARG A 380 -5.91 -16.27 11.93
C ARG A 380 -7.08 -15.94 12.85
N LEU A 381 -8.22 -16.61 12.67
CA LEU A 381 -9.43 -16.40 13.47
C LEU A 381 -9.18 -16.73 14.95
N THR A 382 -8.36 -17.76 15.22
CA THR A 382 -7.96 -18.11 16.59
C THR A 382 -7.14 -16.98 17.23
N LYS A 383 -6.16 -16.42 16.51
CA LYS A 383 -5.36 -15.28 17.00
C LYS A 383 -6.24 -14.07 17.30
N GLU A 384 -7.19 -13.74 16.42
CA GLU A 384 -8.13 -12.62 16.62
C GLU A 384 -9.02 -12.83 17.84
N ARG A 385 -9.59 -14.04 17.98
CA ARG A 385 -10.38 -14.39 19.17
C ARG A 385 -9.58 -14.22 20.45
N LEU A 386 -8.33 -14.71 20.49
CA LEU A 386 -7.48 -14.59 21.68
C LEU A 386 -7.15 -13.14 22.03
N VAL A 387 -6.94 -12.27 21.03
CA VAL A 387 -6.75 -10.83 21.23
C VAL A 387 -8.02 -10.19 21.79
N ALA A 388 -9.18 -10.46 21.19
CA ALA A 388 -10.47 -9.95 21.66
C ALA A 388 -10.76 -10.38 23.11
N GLU A 389 -10.52 -11.65 23.44
CA GLU A 389 -10.66 -12.18 24.80
C GLU A 389 -9.67 -11.53 25.78
N GLN A 390 -8.44 -11.24 25.36
CA GLN A 390 -7.47 -10.56 26.21
C GLN A 390 -7.91 -9.13 26.53
N VAL A 391 -8.38 -8.38 25.53
CA VAL A 391 -8.90 -7.03 25.75
C VAL A 391 -10.15 -7.06 26.62
N ALA A 392 -11.06 -7.99 26.37
CA ALA A 392 -12.26 -8.21 27.19
C ALA A 392 -11.92 -8.45 28.67
N ARG A 393 -10.89 -9.28 28.95
CA ARG A 393 -10.38 -9.50 30.32
C ARG A 393 -9.81 -8.25 30.95
N LEU A 394 -9.03 -7.44 30.22
CA LEU A 394 -8.49 -6.17 30.73
C LEU A 394 -9.60 -5.18 31.09
N LEU A 395 -10.70 -5.21 30.33
CA LEU A 395 -11.84 -4.32 30.50
C LEU A 395 -12.93 -4.86 31.44
N ASN A 396 -12.81 -6.13 31.86
CA ASN A 396 -13.78 -6.87 32.65
C ASN A 396 -15.20 -6.86 32.04
N VAL A 397 -15.29 -7.12 30.73
CA VAL A 397 -16.54 -7.23 29.97
C VAL A 397 -16.52 -8.46 29.06
N GLY A 398 -17.66 -8.81 28.44
CA GLY A 398 -17.70 -9.78 27.33
C GLY A 398 -17.07 -9.24 26.05
N THR A 399 -16.64 -10.11 25.13
CA THR A 399 -16.01 -9.72 23.85
C THR A 399 -16.93 -8.87 22.98
N ASP A 400 -18.23 -9.10 23.07
CA ASP A 400 -19.30 -8.34 22.42
C ASP A 400 -19.42 -6.89 22.92
N ALA A 401 -19.08 -6.64 24.19
CA ALA A 401 -19.15 -5.32 24.80
C ALA A 401 -17.82 -4.55 24.80
N VAL A 402 -16.74 -5.11 24.23
CA VAL A 402 -15.40 -4.48 24.22
C VAL A 402 -15.43 -3.11 23.53
N ALA A 403 -16.03 -3.02 22.34
CA ALA A 403 -16.04 -1.77 21.56
C ALA A 403 -16.76 -0.64 22.31
N GLU A 404 -17.95 -0.92 22.85
CA GLU A 404 -18.71 0.03 23.67
C GLU A 404 -17.92 0.45 24.92
N ARG A 405 -17.28 -0.51 25.61
CA ARG A 405 -16.50 -0.24 26.82
C ARG A 405 -15.27 0.64 26.53
N VAL A 406 -14.61 0.43 25.40
CA VAL A 406 -13.48 1.27 24.97
C VAL A 406 -13.96 2.69 24.67
N ALA A 407 -15.09 2.84 23.96
CA ALA A 407 -15.66 4.17 23.67
C ALA A 407 -15.98 4.95 24.95
N ASP A 408 -16.67 4.31 25.92
CA ASP A 408 -16.96 4.91 27.23
C ASP A 408 -15.67 5.30 27.99
N LEU A 409 -14.63 4.47 27.95
CA LEU A 409 -13.34 4.80 28.58
C LEU A 409 -12.65 5.99 27.90
N MET A 410 -12.71 6.10 26.57
CA MET A 410 -12.17 7.24 25.83
C MET A 410 -12.91 8.53 26.17
N ASP A 411 -14.23 8.49 26.30
CA ASP A 411 -15.03 9.66 26.67
C ASP A 411 -14.78 10.09 28.11
N ARG A 412 -14.66 9.14 29.03
CA ARG A 412 -14.26 9.43 30.42
C ARG A 412 -12.85 10.00 30.51
N LEU A 413 -11.92 9.50 29.71
CA LEU A 413 -10.55 10.02 29.66
C LEU A 413 -10.56 11.49 29.24
N ARG A 414 -11.26 11.83 28.15
CA ARG A 414 -11.41 13.22 27.68
C ARG A 414 -12.08 14.11 28.74
N ALA A 415 -13.09 13.60 29.44
CA ALA A 415 -13.76 14.34 30.51
C ALA A 415 -12.81 14.60 31.70
N ALA A 416 -12.06 13.58 32.14
CA ALA A 416 -11.10 13.70 33.23
C ALA A 416 -9.92 14.63 32.87
N GLU A 417 -9.44 14.58 31.63
CA GLU A 417 -8.41 15.51 31.12
C GLU A 417 -8.91 16.97 31.16
N LYS A 418 -10.17 17.20 30.79
CA LYS A 418 -10.80 18.52 30.88
C LYS A 418 -10.95 18.99 32.33
N GLU A 419 -11.46 18.14 33.22
CA GLU A 419 -11.60 18.47 34.65
C GLU A 419 -10.23 18.77 35.29
N LEU A 420 -9.18 18.04 34.91
CA LEU A 420 -7.81 18.30 35.37
C LEU A 420 -7.29 19.65 34.88
N ALA A 421 -7.56 20.03 33.63
CA ALA A 421 -7.20 21.33 33.10
C ALA A 421 -7.93 22.47 33.86
N ASP A 422 -9.24 22.33 34.06
CA ASP A 422 -10.06 23.30 34.78
C ASP A 422 -9.59 23.45 36.24
N ALA A 423 -9.30 22.34 36.93
CA ALA A 423 -8.79 22.34 38.31
C ALA A 423 -7.41 23.01 38.41
N ARG A 424 -6.51 22.76 37.45
CA ARG A 424 -5.20 23.44 37.38
C ARG A 424 -5.36 24.94 37.16
N GLN A 425 -6.26 25.36 36.28
CA GLN A 425 -6.56 26.78 36.06
C GLN A 425 -7.13 27.44 37.32
N GLN A 426 -8.07 26.80 38.02
CA GLN A 426 -8.61 27.31 39.28
C GLN A 426 -7.53 27.42 40.36
N ALA A 427 -6.64 26.43 40.48
CA ALA A 427 -5.52 26.48 41.43
C ALA A 427 -4.55 27.63 41.13
N LEU A 428 -4.31 27.95 39.85
CA LEU A 428 -3.53 29.11 39.46
C LEU A 428 -4.22 30.43 39.83
N LEU A 429 -5.51 30.55 39.56
CA LEU A 429 -6.30 31.75 39.89
C LEU A 429 -6.42 31.97 41.40
N ALA A 430 -6.50 30.90 42.21
CA ALA A 430 -6.52 31.01 43.67
C ALA A 430 -5.26 31.67 44.25
N ARG A 431 -4.13 31.66 43.52
CA ARG A 431 -2.87 32.33 43.91
C ARG A 431 -2.86 33.82 43.56
N ALA A 432 -3.90 34.35 42.93
CA ALA A 432 -3.91 35.74 42.45
C ALA A 432 -3.78 36.75 43.60
N ASP A 433 -4.43 36.50 44.75
CA ASP A 433 -4.34 37.36 45.94
C ASP A 433 -2.90 37.45 46.47
N ASP A 434 -2.26 36.29 46.61
CA ASP A 434 -0.88 36.20 47.11
C ASP A 434 0.10 36.87 46.15
N LEU A 435 -0.11 36.74 44.85
CA LEU A 435 0.71 37.41 43.83
C LEU A 435 0.52 38.93 43.85
N LEU A 436 -0.73 39.42 43.98
CA LEU A 436 -1.00 40.85 44.11
C LEU A 436 -0.38 41.44 45.38
N ALA A 437 -0.28 40.68 46.47
CA ALA A 437 0.39 41.11 47.69
C ALA A 437 1.89 41.37 47.50
N THR A 438 2.52 40.78 46.46
CA THR A 438 3.92 41.04 46.09
C THR A 438 4.09 42.18 45.09
N ALA A 439 3.00 42.81 44.64
CA ALA A 439 3.08 43.89 43.66
C ALA A 439 3.74 45.14 44.25
N GLU A 440 4.60 45.77 43.46
CA GLU A 440 5.28 47.01 43.82
C GLU A 440 4.49 48.22 43.30
N ARG A 441 4.66 49.38 43.96
CA ARG A 441 4.08 50.64 43.48
C ARG A 441 5.16 51.59 43.00
N GLU A 442 5.01 52.05 41.77
CA GLU A 442 5.77 53.16 41.20
C GLU A 442 4.86 54.34 40.93
N GLY A 443 4.84 55.29 41.87
CA GLY A 443 3.88 56.40 41.86
C GLY A 443 2.43 55.88 41.97
N ASP A 444 1.62 56.20 40.97
CA ASP A 444 0.22 55.76 40.87
C ASP A 444 0.04 54.43 40.11
N HIS A 445 1.14 53.80 39.66
CA HIS A 445 1.12 52.55 38.90
C HIS A 445 1.48 51.36 39.78
N THR A 446 0.75 50.26 39.60
CA THR A 446 1.05 48.96 40.20
C THR A 446 1.87 48.13 39.22
N VAL A 447 3.01 47.60 39.64
CA VAL A 447 3.86 46.75 38.83
C VAL A 447 3.95 45.38 39.51
N LEU A 448 3.50 44.35 38.81
CA LEU A 448 3.58 42.97 39.26
C LEU A 448 4.48 42.17 38.33
N ALA A 449 5.64 41.75 38.81
CA ALA A 449 6.52 40.82 38.11
C ALA A 449 6.68 39.55 38.97
N ALA A 450 6.21 38.41 38.48
CA ALA A 450 6.24 37.17 39.26
C ALA A 450 6.54 35.92 38.43
N ARG A 451 7.26 34.99 39.07
CA ARG A 451 7.43 33.63 38.55
C ARG A 451 6.29 32.74 39.06
N VAL A 452 5.63 32.03 38.14
CA VAL A 452 4.52 31.13 38.42
C VAL A 452 4.89 29.73 37.95
N ASP A 453 5.33 28.89 38.88
CA ASP A 453 5.63 27.49 38.58
C ASP A 453 4.34 26.68 38.33
N GLY A 454 4.42 25.74 37.38
CA GLY A 454 3.33 24.79 37.06
C GLY A 454 2.22 25.35 36.16
N ALA A 455 2.41 26.54 35.58
CA ALA A 455 1.49 27.11 34.59
C ALA A 455 1.98 26.87 33.17
N ASP A 456 1.09 26.42 32.28
CA ASP A 456 1.33 26.47 30.85
C ASP A 456 1.05 27.89 30.30
N ARG A 457 1.25 28.09 29.00
CA ARG A 457 1.11 29.41 28.36
C ARG A 457 -0.30 30.00 28.52
N ASP A 458 -1.34 29.18 28.37
CA ASP A 458 -2.73 29.64 28.42
C ASP A 458 -3.19 29.91 29.85
N GLY A 459 -2.79 29.07 30.81
CA GLY A 459 -2.97 29.32 32.23
C GLY A 459 -2.27 30.60 32.69
N LEU A 460 -1.02 30.81 32.26
CA LEU A 460 -0.24 32.01 32.56
C LEU A 460 -0.91 33.27 31.98
N LYS A 461 -1.44 33.17 30.75
CA LYS A 461 -2.19 34.25 30.11
C LYS A 461 -3.46 34.59 30.87
N THR A 462 -4.24 33.59 31.24
CA THR A 462 -5.48 33.76 32.00
C THR A 462 -5.19 34.44 33.34
N LEU A 463 -4.18 33.98 34.07
CA LEU A 463 -3.78 34.57 35.36
C LEU A 463 -3.29 36.02 35.19
N ALA A 464 -2.47 36.32 34.18
CA ALA A 464 -2.00 37.68 33.92
C ALA A 464 -3.17 38.63 33.61
N LEU A 465 -4.17 38.17 32.86
CA LEU A 465 -5.38 38.95 32.57
C LEU A 465 -6.23 39.19 33.83
N ASP A 466 -6.42 38.16 34.66
CA ASP A 466 -7.14 38.29 35.94
C ASP A 466 -6.45 39.31 36.86
N LEU A 467 -5.15 39.15 37.10
CA LEU A 467 -4.35 40.09 37.90
C LEU A 467 -4.43 41.52 37.37
N ARG A 468 -4.36 41.71 36.06
CA ARG A 468 -4.49 43.02 35.40
C ARG A 468 -5.88 43.64 35.60
N ASN A 469 -6.94 42.85 35.63
CA ASN A 469 -8.30 43.34 35.90
C ASN A 469 -8.52 43.74 37.35
N ARG A 470 -7.66 43.27 38.26
CA ARG A 470 -7.73 43.53 39.71
C ARG A 470 -6.89 44.73 40.15
N ILE A 471 -6.09 45.31 39.26
CA ILE A 471 -5.29 46.52 39.49
C ILE A 471 -5.88 47.71 38.72
N HIS A 472 -5.82 48.91 39.31
CA HIS A 472 -6.45 50.10 38.73
C HIS A 472 -5.65 50.73 37.58
N ARG A 473 -4.33 50.89 37.75
CA ARG A 473 -3.38 51.35 36.73
C ARG A 473 -2.10 50.57 36.90
N GLY A 474 -1.61 49.89 35.87
CA GLY A 474 -0.41 49.07 36.05
C GLY A 474 -0.09 48.04 34.98
N VAL A 475 0.97 47.29 35.26
CA VAL A 475 1.55 46.28 34.38
C VAL A 475 1.75 44.99 35.16
N VAL A 476 1.33 43.87 34.56
CA VAL A 476 1.57 42.52 35.07
C VAL A 476 2.49 41.79 34.08
N VAL A 477 3.60 41.23 34.56
CA VAL A 477 4.51 40.36 33.80
C VAL A 477 4.67 39.06 34.57
N LEU A 478 4.24 37.95 33.99
CA LEU A 478 4.38 36.63 34.57
C LEU A 478 5.34 35.79 33.74
N ALA A 479 6.11 34.93 34.41
CA ALA A 479 6.97 33.94 33.77
C ALA A 479 6.75 32.55 34.38
N ALA A 480 6.68 31.51 33.54
CA ALA A 480 6.57 30.12 33.97
C ALA A 480 7.64 29.26 33.28
N PRO A 481 8.39 28.43 34.02
CA PRO A 481 9.26 27.42 33.39
C PRO A 481 8.40 26.34 32.73
N SER A 482 8.80 25.90 31.55
CA SER A 482 8.26 24.72 30.85
C SER A 482 9.14 23.51 31.15
N GLU A 483 8.54 22.31 31.15
CA GLU A 483 9.25 21.05 31.37
C GLU A 483 10.38 20.80 30.35
N ASP A 484 10.24 21.34 29.13
CA ASP A 484 11.24 21.22 28.04
C ASP A 484 12.45 22.15 28.21
N GLY A 485 12.65 22.75 29.38
CA GLY A 485 13.74 23.68 29.67
C GLY A 485 13.57 25.06 29.02
N LYS A 486 12.37 25.39 28.54
CA LYS A 486 12.00 26.71 28.01
C LYS A 486 11.28 27.54 29.07
N ALA A 487 10.99 28.81 28.78
CA ALA A 487 10.16 29.67 29.62
C ALA A 487 9.03 30.29 28.81
N ALA A 488 7.82 30.29 29.37
CA ALA A 488 6.70 31.07 28.87
C ALA A 488 6.65 32.41 29.62
N LEU A 489 6.46 33.51 28.90
CA LEU A 489 6.29 34.83 29.47
C LEU A 489 5.01 35.46 28.95
N VAL A 490 4.27 36.14 29.82
CA VAL A 490 3.07 36.90 29.45
C VAL A 490 3.11 38.26 30.13
N ALA A 491 2.87 39.32 29.35
CA ALA A 491 2.58 40.65 29.86
C ALA A 491 1.11 41.01 29.65
N ALA A 492 0.52 41.70 30.63
CA ALA A 492 -0.79 42.33 30.54
C ALA A 492 -0.69 43.76 31.10
N VAL A 493 -1.25 44.72 30.36
CA VAL A 493 -1.19 46.16 30.68
C VAL A 493 -2.62 46.68 30.83
N THR A 494 -2.87 47.57 31.79
CA THR A 494 -4.18 48.20 31.97
C THR A 494 -4.54 49.13 30.81
N THR A 495 -5.83 49.27 30.52
CA THR A 495 -6.32 50.01 29.34
C THR A 495 -5.87 51.47 29.32
N ASP A 496 -5.83 52.13 30.48
CA ASP A 496 -5.39 53.52 30.60
C ASP A 496 -3.92 53.73 30.17
N LEU A 497 -3.07 52.74 30.46
CA LEU A 497 -1.66 52.76 30.05
C LEU A 497 -1.53 52.46 28.56
N VAL A 498 -2.36 51.56 28.03
CA VAL A 498 -2.40 51.30 26.58
C VAL A 498 -2.85 52.54 25.82
N GLU A 499 -3.89 53.24 26.29
CA GLU A 499 -4.37 54.51 25.72
C GLU A 499 -3.31 55.62 25.83
N ALA A 500 -2.46 55.59 26.86
CA ALA A 500 -1.32 56.48 27.02
C ALA A 500 -0.09 56.08 26.17
N GLY A 501 -0.19 55.02 25.36
CA GLY A 501 0.84 54.58 24.42
C GLY A 501 1.73 53.42 24.90
N ALA A 502 1.40 52.74 26.00
CA ALA A 502 2.16 51.58 26.46
C ALA A 502 1.77 50.32 25.69
N HIS A 503 2.77 49.56 25.21
CA HIS A 503 2.56 48.32 24.47
C HIS A 503 3.09 47.11 25.25
N ALA A 504 2.23 46.11 25.50
CA ALA A 504 2.59 44.90 26.26
C ALA A 504 3.76 44.13 25.61
N ALA A 505 3.80 44.08 24.27
CA ALA A 505 4.90 43.45 23.53
C ALA A 505 6.24 44.16 23.75
N GLU A 506 6.25 45.49 23.84
CA GLU A 506 7.48 46.26 24.08
C GLU A 506 8.00 46.07 25.50
N ILE A 507 7.08 45.95 26.48
CA ILE A 507 7.41 45.65 27.88
C ILE A 507 7.97 44.24 28.03
N LEU A 508 7.45 43.27 27.26
CA LEU A 508 7.85 41.87 27.34
C LEU A 508 9.18 41.58 26.60
N ARG A 509 9.54 42.40 25.60
CA ARG A 509 10.70 42.18 24.72
C ARG A 509 12.04 42.08 25.48
N PRO A 510 12.37 42.95 26.46
CA PRO A 510 13.59 42.81 27.26
C PRO A 510 13.61 41.52 28.10
N ALA A 511 12.46 41.14 28.70
CA ALA A 511 12.34 39.95 29.52
C ALA A 511 12.50 38.67 28.67
N ALA A 512 11.90 38.64 27.47
CA ALA A 512 12.07 37.55 26.52
C ALA A 512 13.53 37.41 26.05
N ALA A 513 14.20 38.53 25.74
CA ALA A 513 15.61 38.52 25.34
C ALA A 513 16.53 37.98 26.45
N ALA A 514 16.26 38.32 27.72
CA ALA A 514 17.03 37.83 28.86
C ALA A 514 16.99 36.31 29.05
N VAL A 515 15.91 35.66 28.57
CA VAL A 515 15.76 34.19 28.60
C VAL A 515 16.06 33.54 27.24
N GLY A 516 16.63 34.29 26.29
CA GLY A 516 16.99 33.78 24.96
C GLY A 516 15.80 33.55 24.01
N GLY A 517 14.67 34.22 24.25
CA GLY A 517 13.44 34.11 23.47
C GLY A 517 13.02 35.41 22.76
N GLY A 518 11.93 35.33 22.00
CA GLY A 518 11.27 36.47 21.35
C GLY A 518 9.92 36.82 22.01
N ALA A 519 9.42 38.02 21.75
CA ALA A 519 8.10 38.48 22.22
C ALA A 519 7.25 38.95 21.04
N GLY A 520 5.95 38.62 21.06
CA GLY A 520 4.93 39.08 20.13
C GLY A 520 3.56 38.99 20.78
N GLY A 521 2.64 39.91 20.42
CA GLY A 521 1.33 40.00 21.04
C GLY A 521 0.59 41.28 20.68
#